data_AF-A0A1F9M1Q2-F1
#
_entry.id   AF-A0A1F9M1Q2-F1
#
_cell.length_a   1.000
_cell.length_b   1.000
_cell.length_c   1.000
_cell.angle_alpha   90.00
_cell.angle_beta   90.00
_cell.angle_gamma   90.00
#
_symmetry.space_group_name_H-M   'P 1'
#
loop_
_entity.id
_entity.type
_entity.pdbx_description
1 polymer ?
#
loop_
_entity_poly.entity_id
_entity_poly.type
_entity_poly.pdbx_seq_one_letter_code
_entity_poly.pdbx_strand_id
1 'polypeptide(L)'
;MNETSPTTTRPTDVLDPDVVRNLLEQEDRRELLHHFEPLHPAEIAELATLLDVEEILAVLALFPATLAGNVLDELNEELRGRVIELVDDAFLVAILGTIAVDKATDLLDLMPSPRRTRLINSLDLSRSAELRKLQRYDSETAGGLMSSQFITVTPELTIAQVEQLVRSRRLPYSYALCVVDDHHHFLGSLKFKDILLSARSSRVSAVMNRDTLTVQPGADQEEVANLFRKYDLFTLPVIDAGRSLLGLITVDDILEVVHDEGTEDLFKLAGTSETAPLSETILSKVFKRLPWLLITLCGGILCSVVMQRFEHLLSAQVAVAFFIPLIMMISGNISIQSSTIMVRSIATGDLGIEHQILKSILREILVGTLLGLACGTLVSLLVALLTGKLVLGGIVFLSMILSISIASAMGVLIPISVNRFGIDPALVSGPFVTSLNDVSATTIYLVMLTILS
;
A
#
# COMPACT_ATOMS: atom_id res chain seq x y z
N MET A 1 -30.27 10.08 13.13
CA MET A 1 -30.04 10.44 11.72
C MET A 1 -29.74 9.14 11.01
N ASN A 2 -30.64 8.73 10.11
CA ASN A 2 -30.46 7.55 9.27
C ASN A 2 -29.27 7.81 8.34
N GLU A 3 -28.20 7.04 8.50
CA GLU A 3 -27.19 6.90 7.46
C GLU A 3 -27.80 6.05 6.35
N THR A 4 -28.17 6.70 5.25
CA THR A 4 -28.46 6.04 3.99
C THR A 4 -27.15 5.46 3.47
N SER A 5 -26.94 4.16 3.64
CA SER A 5 -25.97 3.39 2.88
C SER A 5 -26.18 3.67 1.37
N PRO A 6 -25.12 3.79 0.57
CA PRO A 6 -25.27 3.98 -0.86
C PRO A 6 -25.87 2.71 -1.46
N THR A 7 -27.14 2.78 -1.87
CA THR A 7 -27.78 1.78 -2.73
C THR A 7 -27.08 1.77 -4.08
N THR A 8 -26.18 0.81 -4.28
CA THR A 8 -25.78 0.36 -5.61
C THR A 8 -27.01 -0.21 -6.33
N THR A 9 -27.25 0.20 -7.57
CA THR A 9 -28.45 -0.15 -8.36
C THR A 9 -28.37 -1.50 -9.05
N ARG A 10 -27.36 -2.32 -8.76
CA ARG A 10 -27.42 -3.76 -9.02
C ARG A 10 -27.81 -4.42 -7.70
N PRO A 11 -28.99 -5.05 -7.60
CA PRO A 11 -29.20 -6.02 -6.53
C PRO A 11 -28.12 -7.07 -6.72
N THR A 12 -27.20 -7.16 -5.78
CA THR A 12 -26.37 -8.34 -5.63
C THR A 12 -27.32 -9.44 -5.15
N ASP A 13 -28.01 -10.07 -6.10
CA ASP A 13 -28.46 -11.45 -5.91
C ASP A 13 -27.17 -12.30 -5.88
N VAL A 14 -26.37 -12.13 -4.82
CA VAL A 14 -25.23 -13.00 -4.54
C VAL A 14 -25.84 -14.38 -4.45
N LEU A 15 -25.47 -15.22 -5.41
CA LEU A 15 -25.92 -16.59 -5.47
C LEU A 15 -25.61 -17.24 -4.12
N ASP A 16 -26.62 -17.77 -3.45
CA ASP A 16 -26.45 -18.40 -2.14
C ASP A 16 -25.38 -19.51 -2.26
N PRO A 17 -24.33 -19.52 -1.42
CA PRO A 17 -23.32 -20.57 -1.43
C PRO A 17 -23.92 -21.97 -1.36
N ASP A 18 -25.03 -22.15 -0.63
CA ASP A 18 -25.69 -23.44 -0.53
C ASP A 18 -26.31 -23.86 -1.88
N VAL A 19 -26.77 -22.92 -2.71
CA VAL A 19 -27.22 -23.21 -4.07
C VAL A 19 -26.05 -23.66 -4.93
N VAL A 20 -24.89 -23.00 -4.82
CA VAL A 20 -23.68 -23.43 -5.55
C VAL A 20 -23.26 -24.84 -5.14
N ARG A 21 -23.20 -25.13 -3.83
CA ARG A 21 -22.83 -26.46 -3.34
C ARG A 21 -23.79 -27.53 -3.82
N ASN A 22 -25.10 -27.30 -3.71
CA ASN A 22 -26.10 -28.23 -4.20
C ASN A 22 -25.97 -28.50 -5.71
N LEU A 23 -25.71 -27.48 -6.51
CA LEU A 23 -25.53 -27.64 -7.96
C LEU A 23 -24.20 -28.31 -8.32
N LEU A 24 -23.14 -28.08 -7.55
CA LEU A 24 -21.87 -28.81 -7.69
C LEU A 24 -22.04 -30.29 -7.35
N GLU A 25 -22.75 -30.62 -6.27
CA GLU A 25 -23.07 -32.00 -5.88
C GLU A 25 -23.92 -32.72 -6.93
N GLN A 26 -24.82 -32.00 -7.60
CA GLN A 26 -25.67 -32.54 -8.66
C GLN A 26 -24.97 -32.61 -10.02
N GLU A 27 -23.72 -32.12 -10.12
CA GLU A 27 -22.96 -31.96 -11.36
C GLU A 27 -23.72 -31.18 -12.46
N ASP A 28 -24.66 -30.29 -12.09
CA ASP A 28 -25.42 -29.50 -13.06
C ASP A 28 -24.62 -28.28 -13.54
N ARG A 29 -23.62 -28.58 -14.38
CA ARG A 29 -22.74 -27.58 -15.00
C ARG A 29 -23.51 -26.51 -15.77
N ARG A 30 -24.65 -26.86 -16.38
CA ARG A 30 -25.38 -25.94 -17.25
C ARG A 30 -26.09 -24.88 -16.41
N GLU A 31 -26.73 -25.30 -15.32
CA GLU A 31 -27.38 -24.40 -14.38
C GLU A 31 -26.36 -23.51 -13.66
N LEU A 32 -25.22 -24.07 -13.22
CA LEU A 32 -24.12 -23.29 -12.65
C LEU A 32 -23.63 -22.19 -13.59
N LEU A 33 -23.30 -22.53 -14.84
CA LEU A 33 -22.84 -21.55 -15.82
C LEU A 33 -23.90 -20.47 -16.09
N HIS A 34 -25.19 -20.83 -16.09
CA HIS A 34 -26.27 -19.86 -16.27
C HIS A 34 -26.34 -18.83 -15.14
N HIS A 35 -26.09 -19.24 -13.90
CA HIS A 35 -26.03 -18.34 -12.76
C HIS A 35 -24.76 -17.46 -12.74
N PHE A 36 -23.62 -17.98 -13.23
CA PHE A 36 -22.37 -17.23 -13.26
C PHE A 36 -22.21 -16.30 -14.47
N GLU A 37 -22.84 -16.60 -15.61
CA GLU A 37 -22.76 -15.80 -16.84
C GLU A 37 -23.04 -14.29 -16.68
N PRO A 38 -24.03 -13.84 -15.87
CA PRO A 38 -24.30 -12.42 -15.67
C PRO A 38 -23.35 -11.74 -14.65
N LEU A 39 -22.60 -12.50 -13.86
CA LEU A 39 -21.80 -11.98 -12.75
C LEU A 39 -20.44 -11.48 -13.22
N HIS A 40 -19.96 -10.40 -12.60
CA HIS A 40 -18.59 -9.92 -12.78
C HIS A 40 -17.60 -10.88 -12.10
N PRO A 41 -16.36 -11.06 -12.61
CA PRO A 41 -15.33 -11.89 -11.97
C PRO A 41 -15.13 -11.60 -10.48
N ALA A 42 -15.16 -10.33 -10.08
CA ALA A 42 -15.10 -9.90 -8.68
C ALA A 42 -16.26 -10.45 -7.81
N GLU A 43 -17.50 -10.49 -8.34
CA GLU A 43 -18.66 -11.05 -7.62
C GLU A 43 -18.52 -12.58 -7.45
N ILE A 44 -17.93 -13.25 -8.44
CA ILE A 44 -17.61 -14.68 -8.37
C ILE A 44 -16.48 -14.93 -7.36
N ALA A 45 -15.46 -14.08 -7.34
CA ALA A 45 -14.37 -14.14 -6.37
C ALA A 45 -14.86 -13.92 -4.93
N GLU A 46 -15.79 -12.98 -4.72
CA GLU A 46 -16.43 -12.76 -3.42
C GLU A 46 -17.19 -14.02 -2.96
N LEU A 47 -17.97 -14.65 -3.84
CA LEU A 47 -18.64 -15.92 -3.54
C LEU A 47 -17.66 -17.04 -3.24
N ALA A 48 -16.54 -17.11 -3.97
CA ALA A 48 -15.50 -18.10 -3.76
C ALA A 48 -14.87 -18.02 -2.36
N THR A 49 -14.90 -16.86 -1.69
CA THR A 49 -14.43 -16.75 -0.29
C THR A 49 -15.28 -17.53 0.72
N LEU A 50 -16.50 -17.92 0.33
CA LEU A 50 -17.44 -18.68 1.15
C LEU A 50 -17.41 -20.19 0.84
N LEU A 51 -16.54 -20.60 -0.07
CA LEU A 51 -16.36 -21.97 -0.54
C LEU A 51 -15.02 -22.54 -0.07
N ASP A 52 -14.97 -23.87 0.05
CA ASP A 52 -13.72 -24.59 0.30
C ASP A 52 -12.87 -24.65 -0.98
N VAL A 53 -11.55 -24.86 -0.85
CA VAL A 53 -10.63 -24.76 -2.00
C VAL A 53 -10.98 -25.78 -3.09
N GLU A 54 -11.40 -26.98 -2.71
CA GLU A 54 -11.86 -28.02 -3.63
C GLU A 54 -13.11 -27.58 -4.42
N GLU A 55 -14.03 -26.87 -3.78
CA GLU A 55 -15.23 -26.32 -4.41
C GLU A 55 -14.86 -25.19 -5.38
N ILE A 56 -13.93 -24.32 -4.99
CA ILE A 56 -13.41 -23.24 -5.86
C ILE A 56 -12.77 -23.84 -7.11
N LEU A 57 -11.94 -24.87 -6.96
CA LEU A 57 -11.32 -25.58 -8.09
C LEU A 57 -12.37 -26.16 -9.03
N ALA A 58 -13.42 -26.77 -8.47
CA ALA A 58 -14.52 -27.32 -9.24
C ALA A 58 -15.26 -26.22 -10.03
N VAL A 59 -15.55 -25.08 -9.40
CA VAL A 59 -16.18 -23.92 -10.06
C VAL A 59 -15.30 -23.37 -11.18
N LEU A 60 -14.01 -23.12 -10.91
CA LEU A 60 -13.08 -22.58 -11.90
C LEU A 60 -12.94 -23.49 -13.12
N ALA A 61 -12.95 -24.81 -12.93
CA ALA A 61 -12.89 -25.79 -14.01
C ALA A 61 -14.10 -25.75 -14.95
N LEU A 62 -15.23 -25.15 -14.53
CA LEU A 62 -16.40 -24.99 -15.40
C LEU A 62 -16.20 -23.87 -16.43
N PHE A 63 -15.39 -22.87 -16.08
CA PHE A 63 -15.21 -21.63 -16.83
C PHE A 63 -14.20 -21.77 -17.98
N PRO A 64 -14.36 -20.96 -19.05
CA PRO A 64 -13.27 -20.72 -19.98
C PRO A 64 -12.04 -20.17 -19.26
N ALA A 65 -10.84 -20.53 -19.73
CA ALA A 65 -9.58 -20.14 -19.10
C ALA A 65 -9.42 -18.62 -18.88
N THR A 66 -9.97 -17.80 -19.79
CA THR A 66 -10.00 -16.33 -19.64
C THR A 66 -10.79 -15.88 -18.43
N LEU A 67 -11.99 -16.42 -18.23
CA LEU A 67 -12.84 -16.07 -17.10
C LEU A 67 -12.27 -16.64 -15.81
N ALA A 68 -11.82 -17.90 -15.81
CA ALA A 68 -11.18 -18.52 -14.66
C ALA A 68 -9.98 -17.71 -14.17
N GLY A 69 -9.11 -17.27 -15.09
CA GLY A 69 -7.98 -16.44 -14.77
C GLY A 69 -8.35 -15.07 -14.21
N ASN A 70 -9.36 -14.39 -14.78
CA ASN A 70 -9.86 -13.13 -14.23
C ASN A 70 -10.49 -13.31 -12.84
N VAL A 71 -11.19 -14.42 -12.58
CA VAL A 71 -11.72 -14.70 -11.23
C VAL A 71 -10.56 -14.96 -10.26
N LEU A 72 -9.55 -15.71 -10.69
CA LEU A 72 -8.37 -16.01 -9.88
C LEU A 72 -7.63 -14.74 -9.46
N ASP A 73 -7.52 -13.79 -10.39
CA ASP A 73 -6.91 -12.48 -10.19
C ASP A 73 -7.68 -11.59 -9.21
N GLU A 74 -8.99 -11.77 -9.09
CA GLU A 74 -9.84 -11.01 -8.15
C GLU A 74 -9.90 -11.66 -6.75
N LEU A 75 -9.39 -12.89 -6.59
CA LEU A 75 -9.29 -13.52 -5.27
C LEU A 75 -8.26 -12.78 -4.41
N ASN A 76 -8.51 -12.67 -3.12
CA ASN A 76 -7.48 -12.23 -2.17
C ASN A 76 -6.22 -13.12 -2.26
N GLU A 77 -5.07 -12.54 -1.98
CA GLU A 77 -3.76 -13.19 -2.16
C GLU A 77 -3.65 -14.56 -1.46
N GLU A 78 -4.21 -14.66 -0.25
CA GLU A 78 -4.21 -15.89 0.54
C GLU A 78 -4.92 -17.04 -0.18
N LEU A 79 -6.17 -16.82 -0.60
CA LEU A 79 -6.99 -17.81 -1.26
C LEU A 79 -6.45 -18.10 -2.66
N ARG A 80 -5.99 -17.05 -3.37
CA ARG A 80 -5.32 -17.16 -4.68
C ARG A 80 -4.11 -18.09 -4.60
N GLY A 81 -3.24 -17.91 -3.62
CA GLY A 81 -2.06 -18.76 -3.40
C GLY A 81 -2.43 -20.22 -3.11
N ARG A 82 -3.42 -20.47 -2.25
CA ARG A 82 -3.91 -21.82 -1.94
C ARG A 82 -4.50 -22.53 -3.16
N VAL A 83 -5.27 -21.80 -3.97
CA VAL A 83 -5.85 -22.34 -5.21
C VAL A 83 -4.72 -22.66 -6.20
N ILE A 84 -3.79 -21.74 -6.43
CA ILE A 84 -2.63 -21.94 -7.33
C ILE A 84 -1.81 -23.18 -6.93
N GLU A 85 -1.64 -23.44 -5.63
CA GLU A 85 -0.91 -24.61 -5.14
C GLU A 85 -1.55 -25.92 -5.61
N LEU A 86 -2.89 -25.98 -5.66
CA LEU A 86 -3.66 -27.19 -5.93
C LEU A 86 -4.16 -27.33 -7.39
N VAL A 87 -4.32 -26.23 -8.13
CA VAL A 87 -4.72 -26.27 -9.55
C VAL A 87 -3.72 -27.10 -10.37
N ASP A 88 -4.21 -27.84 -11.36
CA ASP A 88 -3.35 -28.58 -12.28
C ASP A 88 -2.56 -27.67 -13.25
N ASP A 89 -1.32 -28.09 -13.55
CA ASP A 89 -0.42 -27.31 -14.40
C ASP A 89 -0.99 -27.09 -15.82
N ALA A 90 -1.82 -28.00 -16.34
CA ALA A 90 -2.40 -27.84 -17.68
C ALA A 90 -3.44 -26.72 -17.74
N PHE A 91 -4.29 -26.62 -16.71
CA PHE A 91 -5.26 -25.54 -16.57
C PHE A 91 -4.56 -24.19 -16.31
N LEU A 92 -3.51 -24.15 -15.48
CA LEU A 92 -2.71 -22.94 -15.30
C LEU A 92 -2.06 -22.49 -16.60
N VAL A 93 -1.52 -23.39 -17.42
CA VAL A 93 -0.97 -23.03 -18.75
C VAL A 93 -2.06 -22.42 -19.64
N ALA A 94 -3.29 -22.95 -19.61
CA ALA A 94 -4.40 -22.38 -20.36
C ALA A 94 -4.77 -20.96 -19.86
N ILE A 95 -4.81 -20.75 -18.55
CA ILE A 95 -5.05 -19.44 -17.94
C ILE A 95 -3.94 -18.45 -18.34
N LEU A 96 -2.68 -18.80 -18.07
CA LEU A 96 -1.51 -17.96 -18.33
C LEU A 96 -1.34 -17.60 -19.81
N GLY A 97 -1.85 -18.44 -20.71
CA GLY A 97 -1.85 -18.19 -22.15
C GLY A 97 -2.94 -17.21 -22.62
N THR A 98 -3.92 -16.87 -21.77
CA THR A 98 -5.12 -16.13 -22.21
C THR A 98 -5.37 -14.82 -21.48
N ILE A 99 -4.99 -14.69 -20.20
CA ILE A 99 -5.17 -13.45 -19.43
C ILE A 99 -4.13 -12.35 -19.79
N ALA A 100 -4.22 -11.19 -19.15
CA ALA A 100 -3.22 -10.13 -19.31
C ALA A 100 -1.82 -10.58 -18.85
N VAL A 101 -0.75 -10.01 -19.43
CA VAL A 101 0.62 -10.49 -19.19
C VAL A 101 1.11 -10.07 -17.79
N ASP A 102 0.76 -8.86 -17.39
CA ASP A 102 0.83 -8.29 -16.04
C ASP A 102 0.21 -9.23 -15.01
N LYS A 103 -1.12 -9.44 -15.05
CA LYS A 103 -1.83 -10.42 -14.19
C LYS A 103 -1.21 -11.82 -14.19
N ALA A 104 -0.81 -12.33 -15.36
CA ALA A 104 -0.14 -13.64 -15.45
C ALA A 104 1.23 -13.66 -14.77
N THR A 105 1.93 -12.54 -14.71
CA THR A 105 3.21 -12.40 -14.01
C THR A 105 2.95 -12.45 -12.50
N ASP A 106 1.94 -11.75 -12.01
CA ASP A 106 1.54 -11.76 -10.60
C ASP A 106 1.16 -13.18 -10.12
N LEU A 107 0.39 -13.92 -10.92
CA LEU A 107 0.08 -15.33 -10.62
C LEU A 107 1.34 -16.20 -10.56
N LEU A 108 2.34 -15.94 -11.40
CA LEU A 108 3.58 -16.71 -11.44
C LEU A 108 4.47 -16.41 -10.23
N ASP A 109 4.41 -15.20 -9.68
CA ASP A 109 5.23 -14.78 -8.54
C ASP A 109 4.78 -15.42 -7.22
N LEU A 110 3.52 -15.85 -7.14
CA LEU A 110 2.99 -16.69 -6.07
C LEU A 110 3.50 -18.15 -6.12
N MET A 111 4.24 -18.54 -7.18
CA MET A 111 4.68 -19.91 -7.39
C MET A 111 6.17 -20.13 -7.11
N PRO A 112 6.58 -21.31 -6.61
CA PRO A 112 7.98 -21.68 -6.53
C PRO A 112 8.67 -21.63 -7.91
N SER A 113 9.89 -21.08 -7.96
CA SER A 113 10.69 -20.93 -9.19
C SER A 113 10.74 -22.16 -10.10
N PRO A 114 10.86 -23.41 -9.60
CA PRO A 114 10.83 -24.60 -10.46
C PRO A 114 9.49 -24.79 -11.19
N ARG A 115 8.35 -24.55 -10.51
CA ARG A 115 7.02 -24.69 -11.10
C ARG A 115 6.78 -23.59 -12.13
N ARG A 116 7.05 -22.34 -11.76
CA ARG A 116 7.00 -21.16 -12.66
C ARG A 116 7.75 -21.39 -13.96
N THR A 117 9.00 -21.86 -13.88
CA THR A 117 9.84 -22.11 -15.07
C THR A 117 9.24 -23.17 -15.99
N ARG A 118 8.67 -24.25 -15.43
CA ARG A 118 8.02 -25.29 -16.22
C ARG A 118 6.80 -24.75 -16.97
N LEU A 119 5.92 -24.03 -16.28
CA LEU A 119 4.71 -23.46 -16.89
C LEU A 119 5.04 -22.48 -18.04
N ILE A 120 6.00 -21.59 -17.83
CA ILE A 120 6.44 -20.64 -18.88
C ILE A 120 6.97 -21.39 -20.10
N ASN A 121 7.70 -22.49 -19.90
CA ASN A 121 8.24 -23.30 -21.00
C ASN A 121 7.17 -24.12 -21.74
N SER A 122 6.00 -24.30 -21.14
CA SER A 122 4.85 -24.99 -21.75
C SER A 122 3.95 -24.07 -22.58
N LEU A 123 4.12 -22.75 -22.47
CA LEU A 123 3.43 -21.76 -23.29
C LEU A 123 4.04 -21.67 -24.70
N ASP A 124 3.32 -21.01 -25.61
CA ASP A 124 3.85 -20.71 -26.94
C ASP A 124 5.00 -19.69 -26.87
N LEU A 125 5.89 -19.73 -27.86
CA LEU A 125 7.13 -18.95 -27.86
C LEU A 125 6.90 -17.44 -27.70
N SER A 126 5.81 -16.91 -28.26
CA SER A 126 5.49 -15.49 -28.15
C SER A 126 5.13 -15.14 -26.72
N ARG A 127 4.18 -15.88 -26.13
CA ARG A 127 3.74 -15.65 -24.76
C ARG A 127 4.83 -15.88 -23.73
N SER A 128 5.64 -16.92 -23.87
CA SER A 128 6.78 -17.17 -22.98
C SER A 128 7.80 -16.03 -23.03
N ALA A 129 8.02 -15.43 -24.21
CA ALA A 129 8.94 -14.31 -24.35
C ALA A 129 8.42 -13.04 -23.66
N GLU A 130 7.12 -12.77 -23.75
CA GLU A 130 6.47 -11.65 -23.06
C GLU A 130 6.55 -11.80 -21.54
N LEU A 131 6.17 -12.95 -20.98
CA LEU A 131 6.22 -13.20 -19.54
C LEU A 131 7.65 -13.12 -18.98
N ARG A 132 8.63 -13.65 -19.70
CA ARG A 132 10.05 -13.53 -19.30
C ARG A 132 10.60 -12.11 -19.41
N LYS A 133 9.95 -11.23 -20.16
CA LYS A 133 10.31 -9.81 -20.21
C LYS A 133 9.82 -9.12 -18.94
N LEU A 134 8.57 -9.36 -18.53
CA LEU A 134 7.98 -8.74 -17.34
C LEU A 134 8.60 -9.26 -16.04
N GLN A 135 8.87 -10.57 -15.92
CA GLN A 135 9.55 -11.17 -14.74
C GLN A 135 10.97 -10.65 -14.45
N ARG A 136 11.50 -9.74 -15.27
CA ARG A 136 12.78 -9.07 -14.99
C ARG A 136 12.60 -7.87 -14.06
N TYR A 137 11.38 -7.36 -13.97
CA TYR A 137 11.02 -6.24 -13.13
C TYR A 137 10.42 -6.77 -11.83
N ASP A 138 10.61 -5.99 -10.78
CA ASP A 138 10.02 -6.27 -9.48
C ASP A 138 8.53 -5.89 -9.52
N SER A 139 7.67 -6.63 -8.82
CA SER A 139 6.22 -6.44 -8.82
C SER A 139 5.83 -5.03 -8.34
N GLU A 140 6.60 -4.45 -7.42
CA GLU A 140 6.36 -3.12 -6.85
C GLU A 140 6.99 -1.99 -7.68
N THR A 141 7.33 -2.25 -8.95
CA THR A 141 7.89 -1.25 -9.86
C THR A 141 6.98 -0.98 -11.05
N ALA A 142 7.18 0.17 -11.71
CA ALA A 142 6.52 0.51 -12.96
C ALA A 142 6.61 -0.60 -14.03
N GLY A 143 7.71 -1.36 -14.05
CA GLY A 143 7.90 -2.49 -14.95
C GLY A 143 7.14 -3.75 -14.56
N GLY A 144 6.83 -3.93 -13.27
CA GLY A 144 5.93 -4.98 -12.78
C GLY A 144 4.48 -4.66 -13.10
N LEU A 145 4.06 -3.41 -12.88
CA LEU A 145 2.70 -2.93 -13.12
C LEU A 145 2.33 -2.75 -14.60
N MET A 146 3.30 -2.67 -15.51
CA MET A 146 2.99 -2.34 -16.90
C MET A 146 2.39 -3.52 -17.67
N SER A 147 1.35 -3.24 -18.45
CA SER A 147 0.81 -4.20 -19.41
C SER A 147 1.43 -4.03 -20.80
N SER A 148 1.52 -5.13 -21.54
CA SER A 148 1.82 -5.12 -22.98
C SER A 148 0.58 -4.85 -23.85
N GLN A 149 -0.60 -4.72 -23.23
CA GLN A 149 -1.88 -4.54 -23.90
C GLN A 149 -2.14 -3.06 -24.27
N PHE A 150 -1.39 -2.55 -25.24
CA PHE A 150 -1.60 -1.21 -25.80
C PHE A 150 -1.54 -1.23 -27.33
N ILE A 151 -2.05 -0.18 -27.96
CA ILE A 151 -1.96 -0.03 -29.42
C ILE A 151 -0.83 0.94 -29.74
N THR A 152 0.02 0.56 -30.66
CA THR A 152 0.99 1.46 -31.28
C THR A 152 0.50 1.92 -32.65
N VAL A 153 0.68 3.20 -32.95
CA VAL A 153 0.43 3.81 -34.26
C VAL A 153 1.63 4.66 -34.68
N THR A 154 1.82 4.85 -35.99
CA THR A 154 2.89 5.71 -36.50
C THR A 154 2.37 7.12 -36.80
N PRO A 155 3.23 8.16 -36.73
CA PRO A 155 2.83 9.55 -36.96
C PRO A 155 2.29 9.85 -38.36
N GLU A 156 2.55 8.98 -39.34
CA GLU A 156 2.16 9.11 -40.75
C GLU A 156 0.70 8.69 -40.99
N LEU A 157 0.15 7.83 -40.14
CA LEU A 157 -1.22 7.34 -40.28
C LEU A 157 -2.22 8.48 -40.21
N THR A 158 -3.32 8.31 -40.94
CA THR A 158 -4.49 9.19 -40.86
C THR A 158 -5.42 8.76 -39.74
N ILE A 159 -6.20 9.69 -39.19
CA ILE A 159 -7.22 9.39 -38.17
C ILE A 159 -8.21 8.32 -38.66
N ALA A 160 -8.58 8.32 -39.95
CA ALA A 160 -9.42 7.27 -40.54
C ALA A 160 -8.82 5.86 -40.41
N GLN A 161 -7.50 5.73 -40.60
CA GLN A 161 -6.80 4.45 -40.49
C GLN A 161 -6.70 4.00 -39.03
N VAL A 162 -6.49 4.95 -38.10
CA VAL A 162 -6.51 4.66 -36.66
C VAL A 162 -7.90 4.18 -36.22
N GLU A 163 -8.97 4.85 -36.64
CA GLU A 163 -10.35 4.40 -36.37
C GLU A 163 -10.60 2.98 -36.86
N GLN A 164 -10.12 2.65 -38.06
CA GLN A 164 -10.25 1.31 -38.64
C GLN A 164 -9.46 0.27 -37.82
N LEU A 165 -8.24 0.61 -37.38
CA LEU A 165 -7.41 -0.24 -36.53
C LEU A 165 -8.07 -0.53 -35.17
N VAL A 166 -8.65 0.50 -34.54
CA VAL A 166 -9.37 0.34 -33.26
C VAL A 166 -10.60 -0.54 -33.44
N ARG A 167 -11.39 -0.32 -34.52
CA ARG A 167 -12.59 -1.12 -34.81
C ARG A 167 -12.28 -2.58 -35.08
N SER A 168 -11.16 -2.89 -35.75
CA SER A 168 -10.81 -4.28 -36.07
C SER A 168 -10.36 -5.08 -34.85
N ARG A 169 -9.80 -4.42 -33.84
CA ARG A 169 -9.28 -5.08 -32.64
C ARG A 169 -10.32 -5.28 -31.51
N ARG A 170 -11.52 -4.69 -31.60
CA ARG A 170 -12.61 -4.80 -30.59
C ARG A 170 -12.10 -4.62 -29.15
N LEU A 171 -11.27 -3.62 -28.93
CA LEU A 171 -10.56 -3.46 -27.67
C LEU A 171 -11.48 -2.93 -26.57
N PRO A 172 -11.26 -3.34 -25.31
CA PRO A 172 -11.85 -2.70 -24.14
C PRO A 172 -11.58 -1.19 -24.10
N TYR A 173 -12.37 -0.46 -23.30
CA TYR A 173 -12.29 1.00 -23.22
C TYR A 173 -11.01 1.54 -22.57
N SER A 174 -10.20 0.68 -21.92
CA SER A 174 -8.99 1.04 -21.15
C SER A 174 -7.73 1.29 -21.99
N TYR A 175 -7.76 1.09 -23.32
CA TYR A 175 -6.56 1.09 -24.15
C TYR A 175 -6.17 2.50 -24.61
N ALA A 176 -5.02 3.01 -24.18
CA ALA A 176 -4.43 4.18 -24.80
C ALA A 176 -3.74 3.84 -26.13
N LEU A 177 -3.73 4.81 -27.05
CA LEU A 177 -2.97 4.74 -28.30
C LEU A 177 -1.63 5.45 -28.12
N CYS A 178 -0.55 4.69 -28.16
CA CYS A 178 0.81 5.21 -28.12
C CYS A 178 1.32 5.46 -29.54
N VAL A 179 1.98 6.59 -29.74
CA VAL A 179 2.60 6.93 -31.03
C VAL A 179 4.09 6.62 -30.96
N VAL A 180 4.58 5.81 -31.90
CA VAL A 180 5.98 5.40 -31.98
C VAL A 180 6.56 5.66 -33.39
N ASP A 181 7.88 5.80 -33.48
CA ASP A 181 8.59 5.81 -34.76
C ASP A 181 8.89 4.39 -35.28
N ASP A 182 9.53 4.30 -36.44
CA ASP A 182 9.95 3.03 -37.07
C ASP A 182 10.99 2.25 -36.24
N HIS A 183 11.61 2.88 -35.24
CA HIS A 183 12.56 2.29 -34.30
C HIS A 183 11.92 1.95 -32.94
N HIS A 184 10.59 2.05 -32.82
CA HIS A 184 9.83 1.85 -31.59
C HIS A 184 10.09 2.88 -30.47
N HIS A 185 10.67 4.04 -30.79
CA HIS A 185 10.79 5.11 -29.81
C HIS A 185 9.44 5.80 -29.57
N PHE A 186 9.12 6.05 -28.30
CA PHE A 186 7.90 6.73 -27.90
C PHE A 186 7.93 8.23 -28.24
N LEU A 187 6.94 8.67 -29.02
CA LEU A 187 6.78 10.05 -29.51
C LEU A 187 5.65 10.82 -28.82
N GLY A 188 4.67 10.12 -28.25
CA GLY A 188 3.50 10.75 -27.61
C GLY A 188 2.30 9.80 -27.52
N SER A 189 1.17 10.34 -27.09
CA SER A 189 -0.10 9.60 -26.97
C SER A 189 -1.21 10.24 -27.78
N LEU A 190 -2.22 9.45 -28.13
CA LEU A 190 -3.41 9.90 -28.84
C LEU A 190 -4.64 9.56 -28.01
N LYS A 191 -5.42 10.57 -27.62
CA LYS A 191 -6.65 10.36 -26.82
C LYS A 191 -7.84 10.10 -27.73
N PHE A 192 -8.76 9.25 -27.30
CA PHE A 192 -9.99 8.95 -28.07
C PHE A 192 -10.80 10.20 -28.41
N LYS A 193 -10.90 11.17 -27.49
CA LYS A 193 -11.58 12.44 -27.75
C LYS A 193 -10.95 13.19 -28.94
N ASP A 194 -9.62 13.16 -29.07
CA ASP A 194 -8.90 13.91 -30.10
C ASP A 194 -9.07 13.23 -31.46
N ILE A 195 -9.19 11.89 -31.48
CA ILE A 195 -9.56 11.11 -32.67
C ILE A 195 -10.96 11.49 -33.15
N LEU A 196 -11.94 11.53 -32.25
CA LEU A 196 -13.34 11.82 -32.58
C LEU A 196 -13.57 13.26 -33.06
N LEU A 197 -12.80 14.22 -32.52
CA LEU A 197 -12.92 15.64 -32.87
C LEU A 197 -12.10 16.05 -34.10
N SER A 198 -11.17 15.20 -34.55
CA SER A 198 -10.29 15.50 -35.67
C SER A 198 -10.89 15.11 -37.02
N ALA A 199 -10.52 15.84 -38.07
CA ALA A 199 -10.87 15.43 -39.43
C ALA A 199 -10.23 14.06 -39.75
N ARG A 200 -11.01 13.17 -40.37
CA ARG A 200 -10.57 11.80 -40.71
C ARG A 200 -9.31 11.76 -41.60
N SER A 201 -9.07 12.81 -42.38
CA SER A 201 -7.89 12.98 -43.25
C SER A 201 -6.65 13.53 -42.53
N SER A 202 -6.79 14.03 -41.30
CA SER A 202 -5.66 14.54 -40.51
C SER A 202 -4.68 13.42 -40.19
N ARG A 203 -3.39 13.75 -40.11
CA ARG A 203 -2.34 12.82 -39.68
C ARG A 203 -2.23 12.76 -38.17
N VAL A 204 -1.85 11.61 -37.63
CA VAL A 204 -1.59 11.38 -36.20
C VAL A 204 -0.57 12.39 -35.66
N SER A 205 0.52 12.64 -36.39
CA SER A 205 1.56 13.62 -36.04
C SER A 205 1.05 15.04 -35.75
N ALA A 206 -0.09 15.44 -36.32
CA ALA A 206 -0.70 16.75 -36.13
C ALA A 206 -1.71 16.78 -34.97
N VAL A 207 -2.17 15.62 -34.50
CA VAL A 207 -3.22 15.49 -33.47
C VAL A 207 -2.65 14.97 -32.14
N MET A 208 -1.58 14.19 -32.19
CA MET A 208 -0.99 13.54 -31.01
C MET A 208 -0.50 14.54 -29.96
N ASN A 209 -0.58 14.14 -28.69
CA ASN A 209 0.01 14.86 -27.59
C ASN A 209 1.48 14.43 -27.39
N ARG A 210 2.41 15.33 -27.70
CA ARG A 210 3.86 15.12 -27.51
C ARG A 210 4.29 15.27 -26.05
N ASP A 211 3.57 16.09 -25.29
CA ASP A 211 3.84 16.35 -23.88
C ASP A 211 3.14 15.29 -23.01
N THR A 212 3.39 14.03 -23.33
CA THR A 212 2.90 12.89 -22.54
C THR A 212 3.97 12.53 -21.51
N LEU A 213 3.58 12.51 -20.23
CA LEU A 213 4.45 12.02 -19.16
C LEU A 213 4.80 10.55 -19.39
N THR A 214 6.00 10.16 -18.99
CA THR A 214 6.50 8.79 -19.10
C THR A 214 7.27 8.44 -17.85
N VAL A 215 7.37 7.15 -17.56
CA VAL A 215 8.14 6.64 -16.41
C VAL A 215 9.16 5.59 -16.85
N GLN A 216 10.24 5.44 -16.09
CA GLN A 216 11.22 4.37 -16.27
C GLN A 216 10.72 3.09 -15.59
N PRO A 217 11.08 1.89 -16.08
CA PRO A 217 10.53 0.64 -15.56
C PRO A 217 10.97 0.31 -14.13
N GLY A 218 12.06 0.90 -13.64
CA GLY A 218 12.51 0.71 -12.25
C GLY A 218 12.00 1.76 -11.27
N ALA A 219 11.05 2.61 -11.67
CA ALA A 219 10.42 3.55 -10.75
C ALA A 219 9.51 2.78 -9.78
N ASP A 220 9.47 3.24 -8.55
CA ASP A 220 8.66 2.67 -7.49
C ASP A 220 7.16 2.89 -7.74
N GLN A 221 6.32 1.92 -7.36
CA GLN A 221 4.88 1.98 -7.58
C GLN A 221 4.20 3.16 -6.86
N GLU A 222 4.69 3.57 -5.69
CA GLU A 222 4.16 4.72 -4.95
C GLU A 222 4.46 6.03 -5.72
N GLU A 223 5.65 6.14 -6.34
CA GLU A 223 5.99 7.27 -7.22
C GLU A 223 5.06 7.31 -8.44
N VAL A 224 4.80 6.15 -9.05
CA VAL A 224 3.87 6.03 -10.17
C VAL A 224 2.46 6.47 -9.75
N ALA A 225 1.94 5.95 -8.64
CA ALA A 225 0.63 6.32 -8.11
C ALA A 225 0.52 7.84 -7.86
N ASN A 226 1.58 8.43 -7.34
CA ASN A 226 1.69 9.87 -7.15
C ASN A 226 1.62 10.66 -8.46
N LEU A 227 2.22 10.18 -9.55
CA LEU A 227 2.09 10.80 -10.88
C LEU A 227 0.65 10.72 -11.39
N PHE A 228 -0.01 9.57 -11.26
CA PHE A 228 -1.40 9.41 -11.67
C PHE A 228 -2.32 10.39 -10.96
N ARG A 229 -2.20 10.49 -9.63
CA ARG A 229 -2.99 11.42 -8.82
C ARG A 229 -2.66 12.88 -9.11
N LYS A 230 -1.38 13.24 -9.26
CA LYS A 230 -0.95 14.63 -9.44
C LYS A 230 -1.37 15.24 -10.79
N TYR A 231 -1.41 14.41 -11.83
CA TYR A 231 -1.66 14.85 -13.20
C TYR A 231 -2.98 14.32 -13.78
N ASP A 232 -3.85 13.75 -12.95
CA ASP A 232 -5.14 13.17 -13.34
C ASP A 232 -5.01 12.21 -14.54
N LEU A 233 -4.01 11.30 -14.46
CA LEU A 233 -3.71 10.38 -15.55
C LEU A 233 -4.67 9.20 -15.56
N PHE A 234 -5.05 8.77 -16.76
CA PHE A 234 -5.73 7.49 -16.97
C PHE A 234 -4.76 6.37 -17.34
N THR A 235 -3.62 6.73 -17.93
CA THR A 235 -2.60 5.80 -18.39
C THR A 235 -1.23 6.45 -18.35
N LEU A 236 -0.17 5.69 -18.09
CA LEU A 236 1.21 6.17 -18.07
C LEU A 236 2.13 5.22 -18.88
N PRO A 237 2.74 5.69 -19.98
CA PRO A 237 3.70 4.90 -20.75
C PRO A 237 5.00 4.65 -20.00
N VAL A 238 5.47 3.40 -20.06
CA VAL A 238 6.75 2.99 -19.50
C VAL A 238 7.77 2.88 -20.63
N ILE A 239 8.88 3.61 -20.51
CA ILE A 239 9.93 3.67 -21.53
C ILE A 239 11.29 3.32 -20.94
N ASP A 240 12.15 2.68 -21.74
CA ASP A 240 13.53 2.43 -21.35
C ASP A 240 14.43 3.69 -21.51
N ALA A 241 15.71 3.55 -21.17
CA ALA A 241 16.70 4.62 -21.33
C ALA A 241 16.92 5.03 -22.80
N GLY A 242 16.63 4.15 -23.76
CA GLY A 242 16.66 4.42 -25.20
C GLY A 242 15.37 5.05 -25.74
N ARG A 243 14.38 5.33 -24.87
CA ARG A 243 13.02 5.78 -25.22
C ARG A 243 12.17 4.75 -25.95
N SER A 244 12.55 3.47 -25.95
CA SER A 244 11.70 2.41 -26.48
C SER A 244 10.49 2.23 -25.58
N LEU A 245 9.31 2.13 -26.17
CA LEU A 245 8.08 1.86 -25.42
C LEU A 245 8.07 0.41 -24.92
N LEU A 246 8.08 0.22 -23.61
CA LEU A 246 8.08 -1.11 -22.99
C LEU A 246 6.69 -1.62 -22.67
N GLY A 247 5.82 -0.72 -22.19
CA GLY A 247 4.55 -1.03 -21.56
C GLY A 247 3.68 0.20 -21.31
N LEU A 248 2.48 -0.02 -20.80
CA LEU A 248 1.54 1.01 -20.38
C LEU A 248 0.94 0.60 -19.03
N ILE A 249 0.91 1.52 -18.08
CA ILE A 249 0.22 1.33 -16.79
C ILE A 249 -1.15 2.00 -16.88
N THR A 250 -2.17 1.38 -16.30
CA THR A 250 -3.53 1.90 -16.29
C THR A 250 -3.97 2.36 -14.90
N VAL A 251 -4.99 3.23 -14.84
CA VAL A 251 -5.42 3.82 -13.55
C VAL A 251 -6.06 2.80 -12.63
N ASP A 252 -6.70 1.76 -13.18
CA ASP A 252 -7.27 0.64 -12.43
C ASP A 252 -6.20 -0.12 -11.63
N ASP A 253 -5.06 -0.46 -12.24
CA ASP A 253 -3.92 -1.07 -11.53
C ASP A 253 -3.42 -0.16 -10.39
N ILE A 254 -3.41 1.15 -10.64
CA ILE A 254 -2.98 2.13 -9.63
C ILE A 254 -3.98 2.28 -8.47
N LEU A 255 -5.27 1.99 -8.67
CA LEU A 255 -6.23 2.00 -7.56
C LEU A 255 -5.93 0.88 -6.57
N GLU A 256 -5.47 -0.28 -7.03
CA GLU A 256 -5.02 -1.40 -6.20
C GLU A 256 -3.74 -1.03 -5.45
N VAL A 257 -2.74 -0.48 -6.15
CA VAL A 257 -1.49 0.01 -5.52
C VAL A 257 -1.79 1.01 -4.38
N VAL A 258 -2.65 2.00 -4.61
CA VAL A 258 -3.00 2.99 -3.58
C VAL A 258 -3.67 2.34 -2.36
N HIS A 259 -4.48 1.31 -2.57
CA HIS A 259 -5.12 0.57 -1.50
C HIS A 259 -4.10 -0.25 -0.70
N ASP A 260 -3.21 -0.96 -1.39
CA ASP A 260 -2.25 -1.88 -0.78
C ASP A 260 -1.15 -1.13 -0.03
N GLU A 261 -0.60 -0.07 -0.63
CA GLU A 261 0.35 0.84 0.03
C GLU A 261 -0.26 1.48 1.28
N GLY A 262 -1.49 1.96 1.18
CA GLY A 262 -2.20 2.54 2.32
C GLY A 262 -2.44 1.52 3.44
N THR A 263 -2.63 0.25 3.09
CA THR A 263 -2.81 -0.85 4.03
C THR A 263 -1.47 -1.23 4.67
N GLU A 264 -0.40 -1.31 3.89
CA GLU A 264 0.95 -1.61 4.36
C GLU A 264 1.44 -0.55 5.35
N ASP A 265 1.26 0.73 5.03
CA ASP A 265 1.56 1.88 5.90
C ASP A 265 0.88 1.75 7.27
N LEU A 266 -0.39 1.36 7.30
CA LEU A 266 -1.15 1.15 8.53
C LEU A 266 -0.54 0.03 9.39
N PHE A 267 -0.12 -1.07 8.76
CA PHE A 267 0.54 -2.16 9.46
C PHE A 267 1.90 -1.73 10.00
N LYS A 268 2.73 -1.07 9.19
CA LYS A 268 4.05 -0.55 9.58
C LYS A 268 3.94 0.39 10.78
N LEU A 269 2.98 1.32 10.75
CA LEU A 269 2.65 2.21 11.88
C LEU A 269 2.29 1.45 13.18
N ALA A 270 1.63 0.30 13.05
CA ALA A 270 1.27 -0.57 14.18
C ALA A 270 2.43 -1.46 14.66
N GLY A 271 3.59 -1.45 13.99
CA GLY A 271 4.73 -2.28 14.33
C GLY A 271 4.62 -3.71 13.81
N THR A 272 4.09 -3.89 12.61
CA THR A 272 4.01 -5.18 11.91
C THR A 272 4.14 -4.93 10.42
N SER A 273 4.75 -5.83 9.66
CA SER A 273 5.11 -5.56 8.26
C SER A 273 4.13 -6.10 7.23
N GLU A 274 3.13 -6.89 7.63
CA GLU A 274 2.25 -7.55 6.65
C GLU A 274 0.82 -7.70 7.15
N THR A 275 -0.10 -7.72 6.18
CA THR A 275 -1.49 -8.23 6.24
C THR A 275 -1.47 -9.71 6.59
N ALA A 276 -1.14 -10.06 7.83
CA ALA A 276 -1.12 -11.46 8.26
C ALA A 276 -2.51 -12.10 8.03
N PRO A 277 -2.67 -13.02 7.05
CA PRO A 277 -3.95 -13.64 6.80
C PRO A 277 -4.42 -14.40 8.05
N LEU A 278 -5.73 -14.55 8.22
CA LEU A 278 -6.25 -15.25 9.40
C LEU A 278 -5.71 -16.69 9.47
N SER A 279 -5.48 -17.32 8.32
CA SER A 279 -4.95 -18.69 8.19
C SER A 279 -3.44 -18.83 8.41
N GLU A 280 -2.68 -17.74 8.46
CA GLU A 280 -1.24 -17.82 8.57
C GLU A 280 -0.82 -18.47 9.90
N THR A 281 0.20 -19.34 9.84
CA THR A 281 0.66 -20.11 11.00
C THR A 281 1.06 -19.21 12.16
N ILE A 282 0.77 -19.67 13.38
CA ILE A 282 1.10 -18.94 14.62
C ILE A 282 2.59 -18.57 14.67
N LEU A 283 3.46 -19.48 14.22
CA LEU A 283 4.91 -19.28 14.26
C LEU A 283 5.35 -18.16 13.30
N SER A 284 4.78 -18.09 12.10
CA SER A 284 5.07 -17.01 11.14
C SER A 284 4.69 -15.65 11.71
N LYS A 285 3.50 -15.54 12.30
CA LYS A 285 3.03 -14.31 12.96
C LYS A 285 3.97 -13.85 14.08
N VAL A 286 4.52 -14.79 14.86
CA VAL A 286 5.52 -14.48 15.90
C VAL A 286 6.80 -13.93 15.27
N PHE A 287 7.35 -14.60 14.26
CA PHE A 287 8.60 -14.17 13.62
C PHE A 287 8.48 -12.82 12.92
N LYS A 288 7.31 -12.48 12.35
CA LYS A 288 7.06 -11.17 11.73
C LYS A 288 6.96 -10.03 12.75
N ARG A 289 6.46 -10.29 13.96
CA ARG A 289 6.29 -9.28 15.04
C ARG A 289 7.49 -9.16 15.96
N LEU A 290 8.27 -10.23 16.10
CA LEU A 290 9.39 -10.28 17.05
C LEU A 290 10.44 -9.18 16.80
N PRO A 291 10.88 -8.87 15.57
CA PRO A 291 11.84 -7.80 15.33
C PRO A 291 11.37 -6.44 15.89
N TRP A 292 10.10 -6.10 15.67
CA TRP A 292 9.48 -4.87 16.17
C TRP A 292 9.41 -4.84 17.71
N LEU A 293 9.08 -5.98 18.34
CA LEU A 293 9.07 -6.13 19.79
C LEU A 293 10.49 -6.07 20.40
N LEU A 294 11.51 -6.54 19.68
CA LEU A 294 12.89 -6.46 20.14
C LEU A 294 13.40 -5.01 20.15
N ILE A 295 12.96 -4.19 19.20
CA ILE A 295 13.26 -2.75 19.19
C ILE A 295 12.68 -2.07 20.44
N THR A 296 11.42 -2.36 20.78
CA THR A 296 10.79 -1.78 21.98
C THR A 296 11.38 -2.30 23.28
N LEU A 297 11.72 -3.59 23.32
CA LEU A 297 12.42 -4.20 24.45
C LEU A 297 13.78 -3.51 24.69
N CYS A 298 14.56 -3.24 23.64
CA CYS A 298 15.81 -2.49 23.74
C CYS A 298 15.59 -1.09 24.32
N GLY A 299 14.54 -0.39 23.91
CA GLY A 299 14.14 0.90 24.49
C GLY A 299 13.82 0.81 25.98
N GLY A 300 13.08 -0.23 26.39
CA GLY A 300 12.75 -0.49 27.81
C GLY A 300 13.99 -0.81 28.66
N ILE A 301 14.94 -1.57 28.11
CA ILE A 301 16.23 -1.83 28.76
C ILE A 301 17.00 -0.52 28.94
N LEU A 302 17.03 0.35 27.91
CA LEU A 302 17.69 1.64 28.00
C LEU A 302 17.02 2.55 29.06
N CYS A 303 15.69 2.55 29.15
CA CYS A 303 14.97 3.22 30.24
C CYS A 303 15.38 2.71 31.61
N SER A 304 15.51 1.38 31.78
CA SER A 304 15.93 0.77 33.03
C SER A 304 17.34 1.20 33.44
N VAL A 305 18.27 1.30 32.48
CA VAL A 305 19.64 1.81 32.71
C VAL A 305 19.60 3.29 33.14
N VAL A 306 18.76 4.11 32.51
CA VAL A 306 18.56 5.50 32.93
C VAL A 306 18.04 5.57 34.36
N MET A 307 16.99 4.80 34.69
CA MET A 307 16.42 4.78 36.05
C MET A 307 17.45 4.33 37.10
N GLN A 308 18.27 3.32 36.80
CA GLN A 308 19.34 2.87 37.69
C GLN A 308 20.33 4.00 38.02
N ARG A 309 20.64 4.88 37.05
CA ARG A 309 21.54 6.03 37.30
C ARG A 309 20.98 7.01 38.33
N PHE A 310 19.67 7.08 38.49
CA PHE A 310 18.96 7.95 39.43
C PHE A 310 18.36 7.19 40.62
N GLU A 311 18.85 5.98 40.92
CA GLU A 311 18.36 5.12 42.02
C GLU A 311 18.30 5.85 43.37
N HIS A 312 19.28 6.73 43.64
CA HIS A 312 19.33 7.52 44.86
C HIS A 312 18.12 8.46 45.03
N LEU A 313 17.59 9.03 43.94
CA LEU A 313 16.39 9.88 43.97
C LEU A 313 15.12 9.05 44.18
N LEU A 314 15.04 7.90 43.50
CA LEU A 314 13.91 6.98 43.60
C LEU A 314 13.79 6.38 45.01
N SER A 315 14.93 6.10 45.64
CA SER A 315 14.98 5.60 47.02
C SER A 315 14.65 6.67 48.05
N ALA A 316 15.00 7.93 47.79
CA ALA A 316 14.64 9.05 48.66
C ALA A 316 13.13 9.32 48.65
N GLN A 317 12.47 9.14 47.50
CA GLN A 317 11.03 9.31 47.38
C GLN A 317 10.40 8.32 46.40
N VAL A 318 9.98 7.17 46.91
CA VAL A 318 9.35 6.08 46.13
C VAL A 318 8.17 6.57 45.27
N ALA A 319 7.42 7.57 45.76
CA ALA A 319 6.29 8.16 45.03
C ALA A 319 6.65 8.74 43.65
N VAL A 320 7.91 9.13 43.43
CA VAL A 320 8.42 9.60 42.12
C VAL A 320 8.24 8.53 41.04
N ALA A 321 8.50 7.26 41.40
CA ALA A 321 8.43 6.15 40.45
C ALA A 321 7.03 5.96 39.86
N PHE A 322 5.97 6.31 40.61
CA PHE A 322 4.58 6.14 40.16
C PHE A 322 4.19 7.09 39.02
N PHE A 323 4.94 8.18 38.82
CA PHE A 323 4.67 9.15 37.75
C PHE A 323 5.43 8.85 36.46
N ILE A 324 6.46 7.99 36.52
CA ILE A 324 7.26 7.62 35.34
C ILE A 324 6.37 7.01 34.23
N PRO A 325 5.53 5.98 34.50
CA PRO A 325 4.69 5.39 33.46
C PRO A 325 3.70 6.39 32.84
N LEU A 326 3.19 7.33 33.65
CA LEU A 326 2.25 8.35 33.19
C LEU A 326 2.93 9.31 32.19
N ILE A 327 4.10 9.82 32.54
CA ILE A 327 4.84 10.77 31.70
C ILE A 327 5.27 10.07 30.40
N MET A 328 5.77 8.83 30.48
CA MET A 328 6.12 8.01 29.31
C MET A 328 4.90 7.83 28.39
N MET A 329 3.77 7.37 28.93
CA MET A 329 2.56 7.07 28.14
C MET A 329 2.01 8.29 27.38
N ILE A 330 1.85 9.43 28.06
CA ILE A 330 1.31 10.64 27.42
C ILE A 330 2.29 11.18 26.36
N SER A 331 3.58 11.19 26.68
CA SER A 331 4.60 11.63 25.74
C SER A 331 4.59 10.71 24.50
N GLY A 332 4.55 9.38 24.70
CA GLY A 332 4.53 8.38 23.63
C GLY A 332 3.35 8.57 22.69
N ASN A 333 2.15 8.74 23.25
CA ASN A 333 0.92 8.95 22.46
C ASN A 333 0.98 10.21 21.59
N ILE A 334 1.50 11.32 22.13
CA ILE A 334 1.63 12.58 21.38
C ILE A 334 2.67 12.43 20.26
N SER A 335 3.74 11.68 20.52
CA SER A 335 4.75 11.37 19.51
C SER A 335 4.18 10.53 18.36
N ILE A 336 3.39 9.47 18.67
CA ILE A 336 2.69 8.69 17.64
C ILE A 336 1.75 9.58 16.84
N GLN A 337 0.91 10.41 17.48
CA GLN A 337 -0.03 11.29 16.78
C GLN A 337 0.69 12.23 15.81
N SER A 338 1.78 12.87 16.28
CA SER A 338 2.59 13.76 15.46
C SER A 338 3.27 13.00 14.32
N SER A 339 3.77 11.78 14.59
CA SER A 339 4.42 10.91 13.61
C SER A 339 3.46 10.39 12.55
N THR A 340 2.25 9.96 12.90
CA THR A 340 1.24 9.49 11.95
C THR A 340 0.82 10.61 11.00
N ILE A 341 0.59 11.83 11.52
CA ILE A 341 0.30 13.00 10.68
C ILE A 341 1.48 13.25 9.74
N MET A 342 2.72 13.14 10.25
CA MET A 342 3.89 13.44 9.46
C MET A 342 4.15 12.41 8.35
N VAL A 343 4.09 11.11 8.66
CA VAL A 343 4.22 10.02 7.68
C VAL A 343 3.20 10.21 6.56
N ARG A 344 1.93 10.46 6.92
CA ARG A 344 0.88 10.71 5.93
C ARG A 344 1.16 11.94 5.07
N SER A 345 1.63 13.04 5.66
CA SER A 345 1.97 14.26 4.91
C SER A 345 3.19 14.08 3.99
N ILE A 346 4.10 13.16 4.31
CA ILE A 346 5.19 12.75 3.40
C ILE A 346 4.62 11.95 2.24
N ALA A 347 3.90 10.85 2.51
CA ALA A 347 3.33 9.96 1.49
C ALA A 347 2.36 10.70 0.55
N THR A 348 1.55 11.62 1.09
CA THR A 348 0.63 12.43 0.26
C THR A 348 1.33 13.53 -0.53
N GLY A 349 2.63 13.78 -0.35
CA GLY A 349 3.34 14.85 -1.05
C GLY A 349 2.92 16.26 -0.62
N ASP A 350 2.23 16.40 0.51
CA ASP A 350 1.78 17.69 1.06
C ASP A 350 2.96 18.54 1.59
N LEU A 351 4.12 17.93 1.82
CA LEU A 351 5.35 18.62 2.20
C LEU A 351 6.12 19.16 0.99
N GLY A 352 5.94 20.46 0.71
CA GLY A 352 6.79 21.18 -0.24
C GLY A 352 7.92 21.98 0.44
N ILE A 353 9.16 21.82 -0.01
CA ILE A 353 10.31 22.73 0.26
C ILE A 353 10.85 22.72 1.71
N GLU A 354 12.18 22.69 1.87
CA GLU A 354 12.90 22.66 3.17
C GLU A 354 12.45 23.73 4.19
N HIS A 355 11.99 24.90 3.74
CA HIS A 355 11.52 25.97 4.64
C HIS A 355 10.20 25.62 5.37
N GLN A 356 9.38 24.74 4.81
CA GLN A 356 8.15 24.29 5.46
C GLN A 356 8.42 23.31 6.60
N ILE A 357 9.54 22.55 6.55
CA ILE A 357 9.92 21.57 7.58
C ILE A 357 10.15 22.25 8.94
N LEU A 358 10.95 23.31 8.98
CA LEU A 358 11.22 24.02 10.23
C LEU A 358 9.94 24.64 10.82
N LYS A 359 9.08 25.18 9.96
CA LYS A 359 7.78 25.73 10.38
C LYS A 359 6.87 24.66 10.95
N SER A 360 6.85 23.46 10.37
CA SER A 360 6.08 22.31 10.88
C SER A 360 6.59 21.86 12.24
N ILE A 361 7.91 21.75 12.43
CA ILE A 361 8.51 21.39 13.73
C ILE A 361 8.15 22.43 14.80
N LEU A 362 8.30 23.73 14.51
CA LEU A 362 7.95 24.79 15.46
C LEU A 362 6.47 24.80 15.83
N ARG A 363 5.60 24.51 14.86
CA ARG A 363 4.15 24.40 15.10
C ARG A 363 3.84 23.23 16.01
N GLU A 364 4.47 22.08 15.80
CA GLU A 364 4.28 20.91 16.66
C GLU A 364 4.86 21.11 18.06
N ILE A 365 6.02 21.74 18.20
CA ILE A 365 6.54 22.14 19.52
C ILE A 365 5.53 23.01 20.29
N LEU A 366 4.87 23.95 19.60
CA LEU A 366 3.83 24.77 20.22
C LEU A 366 2.60 23.94 20.63
N VAL A 367 2.13 23.03 19.78
CA VAL A 367 1.04 22.10 20.08
C VAL A 367 1.40 21.25 21.30
N GLY A 368 2.59 20.63 21.30
CA GLY A 368 3.12 19.87 22.42
C GLY A 368 3.25 20.68 23.70
N THR A 369 3.67 21.95 23.61
CA THR A 369 3.75 22.84 24.78
C THR A 369 2.37 23.12 25.38
N LEU A 370 1.36 23.40 24.54
CA LEU A 370 -0.01 23.66 24.99
C LEU A 370 -0.68 22.41 25.57
N LEU A 371 -0.46 21.24 24.96
CA LEU A 371 -0.90 19.95 25.51
C LEU A 371 -0.19 19.64 26.82
N GLY A 372 1.11 19.89 26.89
CA GLY A 372 1.93 19.72 28.08
C GLY A 372 1.47 20.62 29.23
N LEU A 373 1.07 21.87 28.95
CA LEU A 373 0.44 22.75 29.93
C LEU A 373 -0.87 22.15 30.46
N ALA A 374 -1.77 21.73 29.57
CA ALA A 374 -3.06 21.17 29.96
C ALA A 374 -2.92 19.87 30.79
N CYS A 375 -2.18 18.89 30.27
CA CYS A 375 -1.96 17.61 30.94
C CYS A 375 -1.11 17.77 32.21
N GLY A 376 -0.06 18.59 32.15
CA GLY A 376 0.80 18.89 33.28
C GLY A 376 0.02 19.53 34.42
N THR A 377 -0.86 20.51 34.16
CA THR A 377 -1.66 21.15 35.21
C THR A 377 -2.57 20.13 35.89
N LEU A 378 -3.24 19.29 35.11
CA LEU A 378 -4.14 18.26 35.64
C LEU A 378 -3.38 17.27 36.56
N VAL A 379 -2.25 16.76 36.09
CA VAL A 379 -1.46 15.75 36.83
C VAL A 379 -0.78 16.39 38.03
N SER A 380 -0.25 17.60 37.92
CA SER A 380 0.32 18.35 39.05
C SER A 380 -0.71 18.57 40.15
N LEU A 381 -1.96 18.93 39.79
CA LEU A 381 -3.05 19.06 40.76
C LEU A 381 -3.34 17.73 41.44
N LEU A 382 -3.40 16.63 40.67
CA LEU A 382 -3.59 15.29 41.22
C LEU A 382 -2.46 14.89 42.18
N VAL A 383 -1.19 15.13 41.79
CA VAL A 383 -0.01 14.88 42.63
C VAL A 383 -0.09 15.65 43.93
N ALA A 384 -0.45 16.94 43.87
CA ALA A 384 -0.61 17.80 45.03
C ALA A 384 -1.71 17.28 45.97
N LEU A 385 -2.86 16.86 45.43
CA LEU A 385 -3.98 16.33 46.20
C LEU A 385 -3.68 14.97 46.86
N LEU A 386 -3.01 14.06 46.14
CA LEU A 386 -2.75 12.70 46.62
C LEU A 386 -1.56 12.63 47.59
N THR A 387 -0.50 13.40 47.33
CA THR A 387 0.75 13.30 48.11
C THR A 387 0.91 14.39 49.15
N GLY A 388 0.12 15.47 49.06
CA GLY A 388 0.28 16.69 49.87
C GLY A 388 1.56 17.49 49.53
N LYS A 389 2.35 17.08 48.54
CA LYS A 389 3.65 17.68 48.20
C LYS A 389 3.55 18.57 46.96
N LEU A 390 3.33 19.87 47.17
CA LEU A 390 3.24 20.87 46.09
C LEU A 390 4.50 20.94 45.23
N VAL A 391 5.69 20.78 45.84
CA VAL A 391 6.97 20.79 45.12
C VAL A 391 7.03 19.65 44.11
N LEU A 392 6.61 18.44 44.49
CA LEU A 392 6.56 17.31 43.57
C LEU A 392 5.57 17.55 42.42
N GLY A 393 4.41 18.15 42.70
CA GLY A 393 3.45 18.55 41.67
C GLY A 393 4.08 19.51 40.66
N GLY A 394 4.79 20.54 41.12
CA GLY A 394 5.50 21.48 40.25
C GLY A 394 6.61 20.85 39.41
N ILE A 395 7.34 19.88 39.96
CA ILE A 395 8.34 19.10 39.21
C ILE A 395 7.65 18.31 38.09
N VAL A 396 6.59 17.58 38.42
CA VAL A 396 5.82 16.81 37.42
C VAL A 396 5.22 17.73 36.35
N PHE A 397 4.69 18.89 36.72
CA PHE A 397 4.18 19.90 35.78
C PHE A 397 5.22 20.29 34.74
N LEU A 398 6.40 20.72 35.19
CA LEU A 398 7.43 21.22 34.29
C LEU A 398 8.06 20.09 33.46
N SER A 399 8.22 18.91 34.04
CA SER A 399 8.67 17.72 33.33
C SER A 399 7.70 17.32 32.22
N MET A 400 6.38 17.35 32.47
CA MET A 400 5.38 17.02 31.46
C MET A 400 5.38 18.02 30.30
N ILE A 401 5.49 19.33 30.59
CA ILE A 401 5.60 20.34 29.52
C ILE A 401 6.80 20.03 28.62
N LEU A 402 7.97 19.80 29.22
CA LEU A 402 9.19 19.59 28.47
C LEU A 402 9.19 18.25 27.73
N SER A 403 8.76 17.16 28.38
CA SER A 403 8.72 15.83 27.78
C SER A 403 7.76 15.77 26.60
N ILE A 404 6.56 16.35 26.74
CA ILE A 404 5.54 16.35 25.69
C ILE A 404 5.96 17.24 24.52
N SER A 405 6.59 18.39 24.79
CA SER A 405 7.09 19.28 23.73
C SER A 405 8.19 18.60 22.90
N ILE A 406 9.12 17.91 23.56
CA ILE A 406 10.18 17.15 22.89
C ILE A 406 9.60 15.95 22.14
N ALA A 407 8.64 15.24 22.73
CA ALA A 407 7.96 14.11 22.09
C ALA A 407 7.26 14.51 20.78
N SER A 408 6.51 15.61 20.80
CA SER A 408 5.85 16.16 19.61
C SER A 408 6.87 16.56 18.53
N ALA A 409 7.97 17.21 18.92
CA ALA A 409 9.05 17.54 18.00
C ALA A 409 9.69 16.29 17.36
N MET A 410 9.93 15.24 18.16
CA MET A 410 10.50 13.98 17.71
C MET A 410 9.56 13.25 16.75
N GLY A 411 8.25 13.26 17.00
CA GLY A 411 7.25 12.70 16.12
C GLY A 411 7.28 13.31 14.71
N VAL A 412 7.71 14.56 14.55
CA VAL A 412 7.92 15.19 13.24
C VAL A 412 9.33 14.93 12.70
N LEU A 413 10.36 15.14 13.54
CA LEU A 413 11.75 15.16 13.10
C LEU A 413 12.23 13.78 12.62
N ILE A 414 11.78 12.71 13.26
CA ILE A 414 12.22 11.35 12.96
C ILE A 414 11.74 10.92 11.56
N PRO A 415 10.43 10.94 11.23
CA PRO A 415 9.95 10.60 9.88
C PRO A 415 10.64 11.40 8.76
N ILE A 416 10.83 12.71 8.95
CA ILE A 416 11.48 13.57 7.96
C ILE A 416 12.94 13.17 7.74
N SER A 417 13.64 12.86 8.83
CA SER A 417 15.05 12.47 8.78
C SER A 417 15.21 11.13 8.06
N VAL A 418 14.34 10.16 8.37
CA VAL A 418 14.30 8.82 7.75
C VAL A 418 14.03 8.92 6.24
N ASN A 419 13.03 9.72 5.84
CA ASN A 419 12.73 9.99 4.43
C ASN A 419 13.94 10.57 3.67
N ARG A 420 14.70 11.48 4.30
CA ARG A 420 15.88 12.09 3.68
C ARG A 420 17.00 11.07 3.38
N PHE A 421 17.03 9.94 4.11
CA PHE A 421 17.95 8.84 3.86
C PHE A 421 17.40 7.80 2.87
N GLY A 422 16.22 8.01 2.29
CA GLY A 422 15.58 7.07 1.36
C GLY A 422 15.04 5.82 2.05
N ILE A 423 14.75 5.90 3.35
CA ILE A 423 14.10 4.84 4.11
C ILE A 423 12.62 5.23 4.26
N ASP A 424 11.72 4.27 4.15
CA ASP A 424 10.30 4.46 4.39
C ASP A 424 10.03 4.99 5.82
N PRO A 425 9.42 6.19 5.96
CA PRO A 425 9.09 6.78 7.25
C PRO A 425 8.09 5.96 8.09
N ALA A 426 7.19 5.19 7.47
CA ALA A 426 6.21 4.37 8.17
C ALA A 426 6.91 3.27 8.98
N LEU A 427 8.03 2.72 8.49
CA LEU A 427 8.82 1.71 9.20
C LEU A 427 9.40 2.22 10.54
N VAL A 428 9.78 3.49 10.61
CA VAL A 428 10.42 4.04 11.81
C VAL A 428 9.40 4.71 12.75
N SER A 429 8.16 4.84 12.28
CA SER A 429 7.06 5.35 13.08
C SER A 429 6.54 4.31 14.09
N GLY A 430 5.67 4.71 15.02
CA GLY A 430 5.09 3.80 16.01
C GLY A 430 6.10 3.28 17.05
N PRO A 431 6.43 1.97 17.10
CA PRO A 431 7.22 1.35 18.18
C PRO A 431 8.63 1.94 18.39
N PHE A 432 9.32 2.32 17.32
CA PHE A 432 10.66 2.90 17.43
C PHE A 432 10.59 4.31 18.05
N VAL A 433 9.67 5.14 17.55
CA VAL A 433 9.44 6.50 18.05
C VAL A 433 8.99 6.50 19.52
N THR A 434 8.10 5.59 19.93
CA THR A 434 7.69 5.48 21.34
C THR A 434 8.85 5.08 22.23
N SER A 435 9.66 4.11 21.82
CA SER A 435 10.80 3.62 22.60
C SER A 435 11.85 4.71 22.86
N LEU A 436 12.17 5.51 21.84
CA LEU A 436 13.11 6.61 21.99
C LEU A 436 12.54 7.72 22.87
N ASN A 437 11.23 7.92 22.79
CA ASN A 437 10.55 8.91 23.59
C ASN A 437 10.39 8.49 25.06
N ASP A 438 10.19 7.21 25.34
CA ASP A 438 10.18 6.64 26.69
C ASP A 438 11.50 6.93 27.43
N VAL A 439 12.62 6.74 26.73
CA VAL A 439 13.96 7.05 27.26
C VAL A 439 14.10 8.55 27.51
N SER A 440 13.64 9.36 26.56
CA SER A 440 13.74 10.83 26.62
C SER A 440 12.88 11.39 27.74
N ALA A 441 11.61 10.98 27.85
CA ALA A 441 10.66 11.38 28.87
C ALA A 441 11.12 11.00 30.28
N THR A 442 11.61 9.77 30.46
CA THR A 442 12.17 9.29 31.74
C THR A 442 13.41 10.10 32.13
N THR A 443 14.30 10.36 31.18
CA THR A 443 15.51 11.16 31.39
C THR A 443 15.14 12.59 31.80
N ILE A 444 14.21 13.23 31.08
CA ILE A 444 13.75 14.59 31.38
C ILE A 444 13.16 14.66 32.78
N TYR A 445 12.28 13.72 33.16
CA TYR A 445 11.66 13.71 34.47
C TYR A 445 12.70 13.60 35.60
N LEU A 446 13.64 12.65 35.50
CA LEU A 446 14.64 12.41 36.53
C LEU A 446 15.69 13.54 36.61
N VAL A 447 16.04 14.16 35.48
CA VAL A 447 16.91 15.35 35.46
C VAL A 447 16.20 16.54 36.11
N MET A 448 14.94 16.80 35.77
CA MET A 448 14.16 17.89 36.38
C MET A 448 13.98 17.69 37.87
N LEU A 449 13.75 16.45 38.32
CA LEU A 449 13.76 16.11 39.73
C LEU A 449 15.10 16.47 40.36
N THR A 450 16.23 16.06 39.78
CA THR A 450 17.57 16.38 40.29
C THR A 450 17.83 17.89 40.45
N ILE A 451 17.32 18.71 39.52
CA ILE A 451 17.56 20.16 39.51
C ILE A 451 16.66 20.89 40.53
N LEU A 452 15.45 20.37 40.78
CA LEU A 452 14.40 21.05 41.55
C LEU A 452 14.12 20.45 42.93
N SER A 453 14.74 19.32 43.27
CA SER A 453 14.78 18.76 44.63
C SER A 453 16.04 19.17 45.35
#